data_AF-X1UAW8-F1
#
_entry.id   AF-X1UAW8-F1
#
_cell.length_a   1.000
_cell.length_b   1.000
_cell.length_c   1.000
_cell.angle_alpha   90.00
_cell.angle_beta   90.00
_cell.angle_gamma   90.00
#
_symmetry.space_group_name_H-M   'P 1'
#
loop_
_entity.id
_entity.type
_entity.pdbx_description
1 polymer ?
#
loop_
_entity_poly.entity_id
_entity_poly.type
_entity_poly.pdbx_seq_one_letter_code
_entity_poly.pdbx_strand_id
1 'polypeptide(L)'
;LCRTQIPLTNEARDKISLFCNVRKEDVIQAIEVENVYEVPLRFDEEGLTRNIIDKLNLSVSRGDLSSWRRWVEEVNNCKKEVKIGVVGKYVKMKDTYKSINEAFVHAGAANGSRVRLVWVEAEEIGEDPGRHLSSVQGILVPGGFGSRGLTGKIKAIQYARQKKIPFLGICLGMHCATVEFAQNVAKLEGADTTEFNSKTPYPVIDLLPEQKKIKDKGGTMRLGTYPCRLEKTSFSYQAYRKSIVYERHRHRYEFNNEYRQILT
;
A
#
# COMPACT_ATOMS: atom_id res chain seq x y z
N LEU A 1 -17.33 17.48 -18.57
CA LEU A 1 -17.55 16.46 -17.51
C LEU A 1 -18.23 17.14 -16.34
N CYS A 2 -19.35 16.61 -15.88
CA CYS A 2 -20.13 17.18 -14.78
C CYS A 2 -20.06 16.26 -13.56
N ARG A 3 -19.30 16.64 -12.53
CA ARG A 3 -19.21 15.85 -11.28
C ARG A 3 -20.53 15.95 -10.53
N THR A 4 -21.16 14.81 -10.24
CA THR A 4 -22.46 14.77 -9.56
C THR A 4 -22.55 13.69 -8.48
N GLN A 5 -23.41 13.92 -7.48
CA GLN A 5 -23.79 12.91 -6.49
C GLN A 5 -25.10 12.19 -6.88
N ILE A 6 -25.94 12.86 -7.68
CA ILE A 6 -27.20 12.33 -8.19
C ILE A 6 -27.21 12.37 -9.72
N PRO A 7 -28.08 11.58 -10.38
CA PRO A 7 -28.22 11.62 -11.83
C PRO A 7 -28.62 13.00 -12.35
N LEU A 8 -28.01 13.43 -13.46
CA LEU A 8 -28.36 14.64 -14.19
C LEU A 8 -29.71 14.44 -14.89
N THR A 9 -30.62 15.39 -14.67
CA THR A 9 -31.86 15.46 -15.43
C THR A 9 -31.58 15.92 -16.87
N ASN A 10 -32.49 15.57 -17.79
CA ASN A 10 -32.40 16.06 -19.17
C ASN A 10 -32.42 17.59 -19.25
N GLU A 11 -33.22 18.24 -18.42
CA GLU A 11 -33.28 19.71 -18.33
C GLU A 11 -31.94 20.32 -17.89
N ALA A 12 -31.27 19.71 -16.91
CA ALA A 12 -29.94 20.16 -16.49
C ALA A 12 -28.92 19.99 -17.64
N ARG A 13 -28.99 18.88 -18.38
CA ARG A 13 -28.14 18.67 -19.56
C ARG A 13 -28.39 19.72 -20.66
N ASP A 14 -29.65 20.05 -20.92
CA ASP A 14 -30.03 21.09 -21.89
C ASP A 14 -29.49 22.48 -21.49
N LYS A 15 -29.64 22.86 -20.23
CA LYS A 15 -29.11 24.12 -19.71
C LYS A 15 -27.59 24.18 -19.82
N ILE A 16 -26.89 23.13 -19.40
CA ILE A 16 -25.41 23.08 -19.48
C ILE A 16 -24.94 23.14 -20.93
N SER A 17 -25.60 22.41 -21.83
CA SER A 17 -25.32 22.45 -23.28
C SER A 17 -25.42 23.88 -23.82
N LEU A 18 -26.52 24.58 -23.49
CA LEU A 18 -26.76 25.96 -23.90
C LEU A 18 -25.72 26.94 -23.33
N PHE A 19 -25.51 26.92 -22.01
CA PHE A 19 -24.63 27.89 -21.34
C PHE A 19 -23.14 27.66 -21.62
N CYS A 20 -22.73 26.42 -21.86
CA CYS A 20 -21.33 26.10 -22.16
C CYS A 20 -21.03 26.00 -23.65
N ASN A 21 -22.03 26.20 -24.53
CA ASN A 21 -21.90 26.06 -25.99
C ASN A 21 -21.27 24.73 -26.41
N VAL A 22 -21.74 23.64 -25.81
CA VAL A 22 -21.33 22.26 -26.12
C VAL A 22 -22.55 21.47 -26.58
N ARG A 23 -22.36 20.44 -27.41
CA ARG A 23 -23.49 19.59 -27.82
C ARG A 23 -24.05 18.86 -26.60
N LYS A 24 -25.35 18.58 -26.60
CA LYS A 24 -26.03 17.92 -25.47
C LYS A 24 -25.40 16.55 -25.15
N GLU A 25 -25.05 15.79 -26.18
CA GLU A 25 -24.37 14.51 -26.07
C GLU A 25 -22.96 14.60 -25.47
N ASP A 26 -22.32 15.79 -25.47
CA ASP A 26 -21.01 16.03 -24.84
C ASP A 26 -21.12 16.44 -23.36
N VAL A 27 -22.34 16.62 -22.84
CA VAL A 27 -22.60 16.84 -21.42
C VAL A 27 -22.57 15.49 -20.69
N ILE A 28 -21.35 15.01 -20.43
CA ILE A 28 -21.08 13.71 -19.80
C ILE A 28 -21.16 13.82 -18.28
N GLN A 29 -21.95 12.94 -17.66
CA GLN A 29 -22.05 12.79 -16.21
C GLN A 29 -20.82 12.07 -15.64
N ALA A 30 -20.28 12.63 -14.55
CA ALA A 30 -19.27 12.00 -13.71
C ALA A 30 -19.88 11.75 -12.31
N ILE A 31 -20.79 10.78 -12.25
CA ILE A 31 -21.52 10.43 -11.02
C ILE A 31 -20.58 9.81 -10.00
N GLU A 32 -20.92 9.96 -8.71
CA GLU A 32 -20.21 9.30 -7.63
C GLU A 32 -20.39 7.79 -7.74
N VAL A 33 -19.28 7.07 -7.57
CA VAL A 33 -19.22 5.61 -7.66
C VAL A 33 -18.68 5.06 -6.35
N GLU A 34 -19.08 3.83 -6.01
CA GLU A 34 -18.66 3.18 -4.76
C GLU A 34 -17.17 2.84 -4.76
N ASN A 35 -16.64 2.47 -5.93
CA ASN A 35 -15.22 2.21 -6.13
C ASN A 35 -14.71 2.87 -7.42
N VAL A 36 -13.42 3.20 -7.46
CA VAL A 36 -12.79 3.89 -8.59
C VAL A 36 -12.80 3.06 -9.89
N TYR A 37 -12.90 1.74 -9.79
CA TYR A 37 -12.92 0.85 -10.95
C TYR A 37 -14.23 0.94 -11.73
N GLU A 38 -15.30 1.49 -11.17
CA GLU A 38 -16.54 1.76 -11.91
C GLU A 38 -16.41 2.94 -12.88
N VAL A 39 -15.48 3.87 -12.65
CA VAL A 39 -15.36 5.11 -13.43
C VAL A 39 -15.26 4.86 -14.95
N PRO A 40 -14.40 3.94 -15.45
CA PRO A 40 -14.35 3.65 -16.88
C PRO A 40 -15.69 3.13 -17.43
N LEU A 41 -16.42 2.32 -16.67
CA LEU A 41 -17.72 1.78 -17.10
C LEU A 41 -18.77 2.88 -17.20
N ARG A 42 -18.86 3.75 -16.18
CA ARG A 42 -19.81 4.89 -16.18
C ARG A 42 -19.54 5.87 -17.31
N PHE A 43 -18.27 6.14 -17.59
CA PHE A 43 -17.90 7.02 -18.71
C PHE A 43 -18.21 6.41 -20.08
N ASP A 44 -18.02 5.10 -20.23
CA ASP A 44 -18.39 4.42 -21.47
C ASP A 44 -19.91 4.41 -21.68
N GLU A 45 -20.68 4.14 -20.61
CA GLU A 45 -22.16 4.21 -20.59
C GLU A 45 -22.69 5.59 -20.97
N GLU A 46 -22.07 6.66 -20.45
CA GLU A 46 -22.42 8.06 -20.77
C GLU A 46 -21.97 8.48 -22.19
N GLY A 47 -21.20 7.64 -22.89
CA GLY A 47 -20.78 7.88 -24.26
C GLY A 47 -19.49 8.71 -24.41
N LEU A 48 -18.73 8.95 -23.34
CA LEU A 48 -17.49 9.72 -23.38
C LEU A 48 -16.50 9.13 -24.40
N THR A 49 -16.28 7.82 -24.37
CA THR A 49 -15.37 7.11 -25.28
C THR A 49 -15.75 7.34 -26.74
N ARG A 50 -17.05 7.19 -27.06
CA ARG A 50 -17.59 7.39 -28.40
C ARG A 50 -17.35 8.83 -28.86
N ASN A 51 -17.70 9.81 -28.04
CA ASN A 51 -17.57 11.21 -28.42
C ASN A 51 -16.10 11.61 -28.66
N ILE A 52 -15.15 11.05 -27.89
CA ILE A 52 -13.71 11.27 -28.10
C ILE A 52 -13.26 10.68 -29.45
N ILE A 53 -13.65 9.43 -29.75
CA ILE A 53 -13.31 8.75 -31.00
C ILE A 53 -13.83 9.54 -32.21
N ASP A 54 -15.12 9.93 -32.17
CA ASP A 54 -15.78 10.64 -33.26
C ASP A 54 -15.16 12.03 -33.49
N LYS A 55 -14.89 12.79 -32.41
CA LYS A 55 -14.33 14.15 -32.52
C LYS A 55 -12.87 14.16 -32.97
N LEU A 56 -12.10 13.14 -32.62
CA LEU A 56 -10.70 13.01 -33.02
C LEU A 56 -10.52 12.23 -34.33
N ASN A 57 -11.63 11.78 -34.95
CA ASN A 57 -11.63 10.98 -36.17
C ASN A 57 -10.72 9.74 -36.09
N LEU A 58 -10.74 9.06 -34.95
CA LEU A 58 -9.88 7.90 -34.71
C LEU A 58 -10.47 6.65 -35.38
N SER A 59 -9.65 5.93 -36.14
CA SER A 59 -10.03 4.65 -36.74
C SER A 59 -9.83 3.48 -35.77
N VAL A 60 -10.51 3.54 -34.62
CA VAL A 60 -10.43 2.51 -33.56
C VAL A 60 -11.82 1.96 -33.26
N SER A 61 -11.92 0.65 -33.04
CA SER A 61 -13.15 0.02 -32.58
C SER A 61 -13.41 0.37 -31.10
N ARG A 62 -14.69 0.39 -30.69
CA ARG A 62 -15.03 0.37 -29.25
C ARG A 62 -14.35 -0.82 -28.58
N GLY A 63 -13.65 -0.57 -27.48
CA GLY A 63 -12.96 -1.60 -26.72
C GLY A 63 -13.96 -2.52 -26.02
N ASP A 64 -13.62 -3.81 -25.92
CA ASP A 64 -14.35 -4.75 -25.07
C ASP A 64 -14.01 -4.51 -23.60
N LEU A 65 -15.01 -4.14 -22.80
CA LEU A 65 -14.88 -3.92 -21.36
C LEU A 65 -15.33 -5.14 -20.53
N SER A 66 -15.60 -6.30 -21.15
CA SER A 66 -16.09 -7.50 -20.47
C SER A 66 -15.20 -7.95 -19.31
N SER A 67 -13.88 -7.95 -19.50
CA SER A 67 -12.90 -8.30 -18.47
C SER A 67 -12.91 -7.30 -17.30
N TRP A 68 -13.06 -6.01 -17.60
CA TRP A 68 -13.13 -4.96 -16.60
C TRP A 68 -14.46 -5.00 -15.81
N ARG A 69 -15.57 -5.29 -16.48
CA ARG A 69 -16.87 -5.52 -15.82
C ARG A 69 -16.79 -6.66 -14.82
N ARG A 70 -16.20 -7.80 -15.23
CA ARG A 70 -15.98 -8.94 -14.33
C ARG A 70 -15.11 -8.57 -13.13
N TRP A 71 -14.05 -7.80 -13.34
CA TRP A 71 -13.21 -7.30 -12.25
C TRP A 71 -13.99 -6.43 -11.26
N VAL A 72 -14.78 -5.47 -11.76
CA VAL A 72 -15.62 -4.60 -10.91
C VAL A 72 -16.63 -5.44 -10.12
N GLU A 73 -17.22 -6.46 -10.75
CA GLU A 73 -18.12 -7.41 -10.07
C GLU A 73 -17.40 -8.19 -8.95
N GLU A 74 -16.18 -8.67 -9.18
CA GLU A 74 -15.37 -9.37 -8.17
C GLU A 74 -15.06 -8.47 -6.96
N VAL A 75 -14.70 -7.21 -7.22
CA VAL A 75 -14.44 -6.20 -6.18
C VAL A 75 -15.71 -5.92 -5.36
N ASN A 76 -16.85 -5.73 -6.03
CA ASN A 76 -18.11 -5.37 -5.36
C ASN A 76 -18.75 -6.55 -4.61
N ASN A 77 -18.61 -7.79 -5.10
CA ASN A 77 -19.34 -8.96 -4.60
C ASN A 77 -18.52 -9.88 -3.67
N CYS A 78 -17.53 -9.34 -2.97
CA CYS A 78 -16.79 -10.07 -1.94
C CYS A 78 -17.71 -10.52 -0.78
N LYS A 79 -17.76 -11.84 -0.49
CA LYS A 79 -18.70 -12.43 0.49
C LYS A 79 -18.15 -12.55 1.90
N LYS A 80 -16.82 -12.60 2.05
CA LYS A 80 -16.13 -12.70 3.34
C LYS A 80 -15.54 -11.35 3.71
N GLU A 81 -15.25 -11.12 4.98
CA GLU A 81 -14.51 -9.94 5.45
C GLU A 81 -13.31 -10.36 6.30
N VAL A 82 -12.17 -9.69 6.13
CA VAL A 82 -10.96 -9.84 6.97
C VAL A 82 -10.51 -8.46 7.46
N LYS A 83 -10.17 -8.33 8.74
CA LYS A 83 -9.67 -7.08 9.31
C LYS A 83 -8.15 -7.11 9.39
N ILE A 84 -7.53 -6.10 8.80
CA ILE A 84 -6.07 -5.93 8.82
C ILE A 84 -5.74 -4.63 9.55
N GLY A 85 -4.95 -4.73 10.61
CA GLY A 85 -4.44 -3.58 11.35
C GLY A 85 -3.27 -2.95 10.62
N VAL A 86 -3.38 -1.67 10.26
CA VAL A 86 -2.28 -0.90 9.65
C VAL A 86 -1.72 0.06 10.69
N VAL A 87 -0.51 -0.22 11.18
CA VAL A 87 0.12 0.53 12.28
C VAL A 87 1.08 1.56 11.70
N GLY A 88 0.61 2.80 11.54
CA GLY A 88 1.28 3.86 10.78
C GLY A 88 1.34 5.19 11.52
N LYS A 89 2.00 6.18 10.88
CA LYS A 89 2.14 7.55 11.42
C LYS A 89 1.04 8.49 10.92
N TYR A 90 0.58 8.30 9.69
CA TYR A 90 -0.36 9.20 9.01
C TYR A 90 -1.72 8.53 8.80
N VAL A 91 -2.32 8.02 9.87
CA VAL A 91 -3.57 7.27 9.79
C VAL A 91 -4.79 8.13 9.42
N LYS A 92 -4.72 9.43 9.71
CA LYS A 92 -5.80 10.38 9.39
C LYS A 92 -5.84 10.78 7.92
N MET A 93 -4.72 10.67 7.20
CA MET A 93 -4.62 10.99 5.78
C MET A 93 -4.54 9.70 4.97
N LYS A 94 -5.70 9.11 4.69
CA LYS A 94 -5.83 7.79 4.02
C LYS A 94 -5.09 7.71 2.69
N ASP A 95 -4.94 8.82 1.98
CA ASP A 95 -4.23 8.90 0.70
C ASP A 95 -2.72 8.67 0.81
N THR A 96 -2.14 8.88 2.00
CA THR A 96 -0.70 8.61 2.25
C THR A 96 -0.34 7.15 1.95
N TYR A 97 -1.31 6.26 2.04
CA TYR A 97 -1.15 4.82 1.85
C TYR A 97 -2.02 4.30 0.70
N LYS A 98 -2.39 5.15 -0.28
CA LYS A 98 -3.28 4.77 -1.38
C LYS A 98 -2.88 3.47 -2.06
N SER A 99 -1.61 3.29 -2.41
CA SER A 99 -1.14 2.04 -3.05
C SER A 99 -1.29 0.80 -2.16
N ILE A 100 -1.17 0.95 -0.83
CA ILE A 100 -1.42 -0.15 0.11
C ILE A 100 -2.92 -0.49 0.14
N ASN A 101 -3.78 0.54 0.13
CA ASN A 101 -5.23 0.35 0.08
C ASN A 101 -5.64 -0.42 -1.18
N GLU A 102 -5.17 0.02 -2.35
CA GLU A 102 -5.48 -0.65 -3.61
C GLU A 102 -4.91 -2.07 -3.67
N ALA A 103 -3.70 -2.30 -3.15
CA ALA A 103 -3.13 -3.64 -3.09
C ALA A 103 -4.00 -4.60 -2.27
N PHE A 104 -4.58 -4.14 -1.16
CA PHE A 104 -5.53 -4.93 -0.38
C PHE A 104 -6.89 -5.10 -1.06
N VAL A 105 -7.38 -4.12 -1.80
CA VAL A 105 -8.59 -4.30 -2.63
C VAL A 105 -8.34 -5.39 -3.67
N HIS A 106 -7.18 -5.35 -4.33
CA HIS A 106 -6.83 -6.34 -5.35
C HIS A 106 -6.68 -7.74 -4.75
N ALA A 107 -5.94 -7.86 -3.65
CA ALA A 107 -5.78 -9.12 -2.95
C ALA A 107 -7.12 -9.64 -2.42
N GLY A 108 -7.98 -8.76 -1.92
CA GLY A 108 -9.30 -9.11 -1.43
C GLY A 108 -10.21 -9.68 -2.52
N ALA A 109 -10.32 -8.98 -3.65
CA ALA A 109 -11.11 -9.42 -4.80
C ALA A 109 -10.65 -10.80 -5.30
N ALA A 110 -9.33 -10.99 -5.47
CA ALA A 110 -8.76 -12.26 -5.91
C ALA A 110 -9.03 -13.43 -4.94
N ASN A 111 -9.33 -13.15 -3.67
CA ASN A 111 -9.65 -14.14 -2.64
C ASN A 111 -11.15 -14.14 -2.25
N GLY A 112 -12.00 -13.44 -3.00
CA GLY A 112 -13.44 -13.30 -2.70
C GLY A 112 -13.74 -12.73 -1.30
N SER A 113 -12.83 -11.93 -0.76
CA SER A 113 -12.85 -11.46 0.63
C SER A 113 -12.58 -9.95 0.69
N ARG A 114 -13.48 -9.19 1.31
CA ARG A 114 -13.31 -7.75 1.52
C ARG A 114 -12.29 -7.52 2.62
N VAL A 115 -11.23 -6.77 2.32
CA VAL A 115 -10.23 -6.38 3.32
C VAL A 115 -10.67 -5.08 3.99
N ARG A 116 -10.95 -5.14 5.30
CA ARG A 116 -11.25 -3.98 6.12
C ARG A 116 -10.00 -3.51 6.85
N LEU A 117 -9.48 -2.36 6.46
CA LEU A 117 -8.32 -1.77 7.12
C LEU A 117 -8.72 -1.07 8.41
N VAL A 118 -8.11 -1.50 9.51
CA VAL A 118 -8.19 -0.85 10.82
C VAL A 118 -6.93 -0.02 10.99
N TRP A 119 -7.07 1.29 10.88
CA TRP A 119 -5.94 2.21 10.99
C TRP A 119 -5.62 2.47 12.46
N VAL A 120 -4.36 2.26 12.83
CA VAL A 120 -3.89 2.43 14.21
C VAL A 120 -2.69 3.37 14.21
N GLU A 121 -2.80 4.47 14.96
CA GLU A 121 -1.70 5.41 15.10
C GLU A 121 -0.61 4.77 15.95
N ALA A 122 0.61 4.69 15.41
CA ALA A 122 1.70 4.00 16.08
C ALA A 122 2.04 4.63 17.45
N GLU A 123 1.79 5.92 17.64
CA GLU A 123 2.02 6.60 18.91
C GLU A 123 0.97 6.24 19.98
N GLU A 124 -0.19 5.72 19.58
CA GLU A 124 -1.22 5.24 20.51
C GLU A 124 -0.92 3.82 21.04
N ILE A 125 -0.01 3.09 20.39
CA ILE A 125 0.44 1.78 20.87
C ILE A 125 1.32 1.98 22.12
N GLY A 126 0.66 1.98 23.28
CA GLY A 126 1.27 2.05 24.61
C GLY A 126 1.73 0.69 25.13
N GLU A 127 1.55 0.44 26.43
CA GLU A 127 1.91 -0.84 27.06
C GLU A 127 0.96 -1.99 26.72
N ASP A 128 -0.27 -1.70 26.30
CA ASP A 128 -1.25 -2.70 25.86
C ASP A 128 -1.58 -2.55 24.36
N PRO A 129 -0.80 -3.16 23.46
CA PRO A 129 -1.13 -3.23 22.03
C PRO A 129 -2.46 -3.94 21.77
N GLY A 130 -2.92 -4.83 22.67
CA GLY A 130 -4.13 -5.60 22.52
C GLY A 130 -5.39 -4.74 22.46
N ARG A 131 -5.40 -3.59 23.15
CA ARG A 131 -6.48 -2.59 23.06
C ARG A 131 -6.79 -2.17 21.63
N HIS A 132 -5.77 -2.09 20.77
CA HIS A 132 -5.92 -1.65 19.39
C HIS A 132 -5.90 -2.81 18.38
N LEU A 133 -5.21 -3.91 18.70
CA LEU A 133 -4.88 -4.97 17.74
C LEU A 133 -5.60 -6.31 18.00
N SER A 134 -6.33 -6.46 19.10
CA SER A 134 -7.01 -7.74 19.42
C SER A 134 -8.10 -8.13 18.42
N SER A 135 -8.68 -7.17 17.71
CA SER A 135 -9.79 -7.41 16.77
C SER A 135 -9.34 -7.69 15.33
N VAL A 136 -8.03 -7.59 15.02
CA VAL A 136 -7.50 -7.78 13.67
C VAL A 136 -6.95 -9.19 13.46
N GLN A 137 -7.08 -9.71 12.24
CA GLN A 137 -6.56 -11.03 11.86
C GLN A 137 -5.21 -10.98 11.15
N GLY A 138 -4.70 -9.78 10.88
CA GLY A 138 -3.36 -9.56 10.33
C GLY A 138 -2.88 -8.15 10.64
N ILE A 139 -1.57 -7.95 10.69
CA ILE A 139 -0.95 -6.67 11.01
C ILE A 139 0.02 -6.28 9.89
N LEU A 140 -0.09 -5.04 9.42
CA LEU A 140 0.85 -4.42 8.50
C LEU A 140 1.51 -3.22 9.16
N VAL A 141 2.84 -3.18 9.13
CA VAL A 141 3.61 -1.97 9.44
C VAL A 141 4.17 -1.43 8.12
N PRO A 142 3.69 -0.25 7.65
CA PRO A 142 4.11 0.31 6.39
C PRO A 142 5.47 1.01 6.51
N GLY A 143 5.98 1.44 5.35
CA GLY A 143 7.10 2.37 5.29
C GLY A 143 6.81 3.68 6.02
N GLY A 144 7.86 4.42 6.34
CA GLY A 144 7.75 5.73 6.95
C GLY A 144 9.10 6.43 6.99
N PHE A 145 9.06 7.73 7.29
CA PHE A 145 10.25 8.55 7.45
C PHE A 145 10.23 9.21 8.83
N GLY A 146 11.42 9.30 9.45
CA GLY A 146 11.63 9.86 10.77
C GLY A 146 11.32 8.89 11.91
N SER A 147 11.75 9.26 13.12
CA SER A 147 11.72 8.43 14.33
C SER A 147 10.35 8.33 14.99
N ARG A 148 9.38 9.16 14.59
CA ARG A 148 8.09 9.26 15.26
C ARG A 148 7.28 7.96 15.14
N GLY A 149 6.82 7.44 16.28
CA GLY A 149 6.02 6.22 16.37
C GLY A 149 6.82 4.91 16.21
N LEU A 150 8.15 4.94 16.25
CA LEU A 150 8.98 3.73 16.12
C LEU A 150 8.70 2.71 17.23
N THR A 151 8.67 3.16 18.48
CA THR A 151 8.44 2.31 19.65
C THR A 151 7.11 1.55 19.53
N GLY A 152 6.04 2.23 19.12
CA GLY A 152 4.74 1.59 18.95
C GLY A 152 4.69 0.61 17.77
N LYS A 153 5.43 0.86 16.69
CA LYS A 153 5.60 -0.13 15.61
C LYS A 153 6.31 -1.40 16.12
N ILE A 154 7.41 -1.25 16.85
CA ILE A 154 8.16 -2.37 17.44
C ILE A 154 7.26 -3.16 18.39
N LYS A 155 6.49 -2.49 19.25
CA LYS A 155 5.52 -3.14 20.15
C LYS A 155 4.41 -3.87 19.40
N ALA A 156 3.89 -3.31 18.32
CA ALA A 156 2.90 -3.98 17.47
C ALA A 156 3.47 -5.24 16.80
N ILE A 157 4.73 -5.20 16.37
CA ILE A 157 5.43 -6.36 15.80
C ILE A 157 5.65 -7.44 16.86
N GLN A 158 6.10 -7.05 18.05
CA GLN A 158 6.27 -7.94 19.19
C GLN A 158 4.95 -8.63 19.54
N TYR A 159 3.85 -7.87 19.59
CA TYR A 159 2.50 -8.40 19.80
C TYR A 159 2.12 -9.40 18.71
N ALA A 160 2.31 -9.06 17.44
CA ALA A 160 2.02 -9.94 16.31
C ALA A 160 2.79 -11.26 16.41
N ARG A 161 4.09 -11.21 16.69
CA ARG A 161 4.96 -12.38 16.85
C ARG A 161 4.52 -13.25 18.03
N GLN A 162 4.31 -12.67 19.20
CA GLN A 162 3.93 -13.40 20.42
C GLN A 162 2.54 -14.03 20.31
N LYS A 163 1.60 -13.37 19.64
CA LYS A 163 0.24 -13.87 19.41
C LYS A 163 0.11 -14.70 18.13
N LYS A 164 1.19 -14.89 17.37
CA LYS A 164 1.23 -15.61 16.09
C LYS A 164 0.22 -15.06 15.07
N ILE A 165 0.04 -13.74 15.07
CA ILE A 165 -0.81 -13.03 14.09
C ILE A 165 0.00 -12.84 12.80
N PRO A 166 -0.55 -13.15 11.62
CA PRO A 166 0.10 -12.87 10.34
C PRO A 166 0.57 -11.41 10.24
N PHE A 167 1.84 -11.23 9.87
CA PHE A 167 2.49 -9.93 9.86
C PHE A 167 3.15 -9.63 8.50
N LEU A 168 3.02 -8.39 8.04
CA LEU A 168 3.75 -7.87 6.88
C LEU A 168 4.42 -6.53 7.21
N GLY A 169 5.75 -6.51 7.18
CA GLY A 169 6.56 -5.30 7.35
C GLY A 169 7.07 -4.80 5.99
N ILE A 170 6.76 -3.55 5.63
CA ILE A 170 7.19 -2.94 4.37
C ILE A 170 8.23 -1.86 4.64
N CYS A 171 9.40 -1.95 3.99
CA CYS A 171 10.47 -0.94 4.11
C CYS A 171 10.85 -0.73 5.59
N LEU A 172 10.55 0.44 6.17
CA LEU A 172 10.74 0.70 7.60
C LEU A 172 10.08 -0.36 8.49
N GLY A 173 8.94 -0.94 8.08
CA GLY A 173 8.31 -2.03 8.83
C GLY A 173 9.18 -3.29 8.93
N MET A 174 9.97 -3.60 7.88
CA MET A 174 10.96 -4.68 7.91
C MET A 174 12.14 -4.34 8.83
N HIS A 175 12.60 -3.08 8.82
CA HIS A 175 13.65 -2.61 9.73
C HIS A 175 13.20 -2.72 11.19
N CYS A 176 11.99 -2.24 11.51
CA CYS A 176 11.44 -2.35 12.86
C CYS A 176 11.27 -3.82 13.29
N ALA A 177 10.93 -4.73 12.37
CA ALA A 177 10.83 -6.15 12.69
C ALA A 177 12.20 -6.79 12.99
N THR A 178 13.23 -6.38 12.25
CA THR A 178 14.61 -6.79 12.53
C THR A 178 15.06 -6.31 13.92
N VAL A 179 14.78 -5.05 14.25
CA VAL A 179 15.10 -4.48 15.57
C VAL A 179 14.34 -5.20 16.68
N GLU A 180 13.03 -5.44 16.52
CA GLU A 180 12.23 -6.19 17.50
C GLU A 180 12.82 -7.58 17.76
N PHE A 181 13.16 -8.30 16.69
CA PHE A 181 13.70 -9.65 16.79
C PHE A 181 15.08 -9.67 17.44
N ALA A 182 15.95 -8.74 17.07
CA ALA A 182 17.30 -8.62 17.64
C ALA A 182 17.24 -8.35 19.15
N GLN A 183 16.41 -7.41 19.59
CA GLN A 183 16.26 -7.06 21.00
C GLN A 183 15.62 -8.19 21.81
N ASN A 184 14.51 -8.77 21.31
CA ASN A 184 13.65 -9.63 22.12
C ASN A 184 14.01 -11.11 22.03
N VAL A 185 14.40 -11.58 20.84
CA VAL A 185 14.67 -13.00 20.57
C VAL A 185 16.17 -13.28 20.63
N ALA A 186 16.99 -12.49 19.91
CA ALA A 186 18.44 -12.66 19.90
C ALA A 186 19.17 -12.05 21.12
N LYS A 187 18.44 -11.35 22.01
CA LYS A 187 18.95 -10.74 23.25
C LYS A 187 20.07 -9.71 23.04
N LEU A 188 20.08 -9.05 21.89
CA LEU A 188 20.96 -7.92 21.61
C LEU A 188 20.33 -6.65 22.18
N GLU A 189 20.38 -6.50 23.50
CA GLU A 189 19.80 -5.36 24.20
C GLU A 189 20.42 -4.04 23.70
N GLY A 190 19.58 -3.10 23.27
CA GLY A 190 20.03 -1.85 22.65
C GLY A 190 20.25 -1.91 21.14
N ALA A 191 19.99 -3.04 20.47
CA ALA A 191 20.00 -3.12 19.01
C ALA A 191 19.02 -2.13 18.39
N ASP A 192 19.45 -1.43 17.34
CA ASP A 192 18.65 -0.40 16.69
C ASP A 192 19.12 -0.19 15.24
N THR A 193 18.42 0.70 14.54
CA THR A 193 18.90 1.28 13.28
C THR A 193 19.74 2.52 13.54
N THR A 194 20.83 2.67 12.79
CA THR A 194 21.64 3.90 12.82
C THR A 194 20.91 5.12 12.26
N GLU A 195 19.77 4.90 11.59
CA GLU A 195 18.86 5.98 11.16
C GLU A 195 18.31 6.78 12.35
N PHE A 196 18.02 6.11 13.46
CA PHE A 196 17.38 6.72 14.63
C PHE A 196 18.27 6.77 15.85
N ASN A 197 19.18 5.80 15.99
CA ASN A 197 20.16 5.75 17.07
C ASN A 197 21.55 5.43 16.50
N SER A 198 22.29 6.47 16.14
CA SER A 198 23.66 6.33 15.60
C SER A 198 24.68 5.80 16.62
N LYS A 199 24.32 5.73 17.91
CA LYS A 199 25.16 5.24 19.00
C LYS A 199 24.76 3.86 19.50
N THR A 200 23.86 3.16 18.80
CA THR A 200 23.48 1.79 19.19
C THR A 200 24.71 0.89 19.27
N PRO A 201 24.86 0.08 20.34
CA PRO A 201 25.92 -0.92 20.41
C PRO A 201 25.72 -2.04 19.37
N TYR A 202 24.51 -2.20 18.83
CA TYR A 202 24.20 -3.24 17.85
C TYR A 202 23.43 -2.66 16.64
N PRO A 203 24.14 -2.09 15.64
CA PRO A 203 23.53 -1.50 14.44
C PRO A 203 23.07 -2.58 13.46
N VAL A 204 21.91 -3.20 13.74
CA VAL A 204 21.34 -4.28 12.92
C VAL A 204 20.77 -3.78 11.58
N ILE A 205 20.47 -2.48 11.51
CA ILE A 205 20.12 -1.77 10.28
C ILE A 205 21.05 -0.57 10.16
N ASP A 206 21.79 -0.46 9.06
CA ASP A 206 22.81 0.57 8.87
C ASP A 206 22.93 0.97 7.40
N LEU A 207 23.65 2.06 7.12
CA LEU A 207 24.14 2.36 5.78
C LEU A 207 25.20 1.32 5.37
N LEU A 208 25.22 0.95 4.09
CA LEU A 208 26.28 0.07 3.59
C LEU A 208 27.66 0.74 3.78
N PRO A 209 28.74 -0.03 4.01
CA PRO A 209 30.08 0.54 4.25
C PRO A 209 30.54 1.54 3.18
N GLU A 210 30.25 1.24 1.92
CA GLU A 210 30.55 2.09 0.76
C GLU A 210 29.80 3.42 0.79
N GLN A 211 28.60 3.43 1.38
CA GLN A 211 27.72 4.59 1.49
C GLN A 211 28.06 5.50 2.67
N LYS A 212 28.80 5.01 3.69
CA LYS A 212 29.17 5.79 4.89
C LYS A 212 30.06 7.00 4.57
N LYS A 213 30.79 6.97 3.45
CA LYS A 213 31.65 8.08 2.99
C LYS A 213 30.90 9.13 2.16
N ILE A 214 29.65 8.86 1.77
CA ILE A 214 28.85 9.74 0.92
C ILE A 214 28.05 10.69 1.81
N LYS A 215 28.38 12.00 1.75
CA LYS A 215 27.74 13.04 2.57
C LYS A 215 26.37 13.48 2.03
N ASP A 216 26.14 13.36 0.71
CA ASP A 216 24.89 13.75 0.09
C ASP A 216 23.81 12.69 0.25
N LYS A 217 22.68 13.08 0.85
CA LYS A 217 21.54 12.17 1.13
C LYS A 217 20.99 11.46 -0.12
N GLY A 218 21.20 12.02 -1.32
CA GLY A 218 20.78 11.42 -2.59
C GLY A 218 21.69 10.28 -3.06
N GLY A 219 22.98 10.30 -2.72
CA GLY A 219 23.98 9.36 -3.22
C GLY A 219 23.94 7.97 -2.57
N THR A 220 23.14 7.78 -1.52
CA THR A 220 22.98 6.50 -0.80
C THR A 220 21.58 5.89 -0.99
N MET A 221 20.73 6.49 -1.81
CA MET A 221 19.36 6.03 -1.99
C MET A 221 19.27 4.90 -3.01
N ARG A 222 18.80 3.75 -2.55
CA ARG A 222 18.33 2.68 -3.43
C ARG A 222 16.94 3.06 -3.94
N LEU A 223 16.90 3.48 -5.20
CA LEU A 223 15.69 3.98 -5.86
C LEU A 223 15.41 3.21 -7.15
N GLY A 224 14.17 2.74 -7.32
CA GLY A 224 13.71 2.08 -8.53
C GLY A 224 13.76 0.55 -8.42
N THR A 225 13.78 -0.12 -9.58
CA THR A 225 13.63 -1.57 -9.65
C THR A 225 14.95 -2.29 -9.40
N TYR A 226 14.95 -3.25 -8.48
CA TYR A 226 16.11 -4.09 -8.20
C TYR A 226 15.74 -5.58 -8.17
N PRO A 227 16.67 -6.47 -8.53
CA PRO A 227 16.45 -7.91 -8.44
C PRO A 227 16.54 -8.38 -6.98
N CYS A 228 15.66 -9.31 -6.62
CA CYS A 228 15.63 -10.02 -5.35
C CYS A 228 15.70 -11.53 -5.64
N ARG A 229 16.74 -12.20 -5.14
CA ARG A 229 16.86 -13.65 -5.20
C ARG A 229 16.15 -14.26 -4.00
N LEU A 230 15.22 -15.18 -4.26
CA LEU A 230 14.40 -15.80 -3.23
C LEU A 230 14.88 -17.22 -2.93
N GLU A 231 15.01 -17.53 -1.64
CA GLU A 231 15.28 -18.89 -1.19
C GLU A 231 14.07 -19.79 -1.41
N LYS A 232 14.26 -20.98 -1.98
CA LYS A 232 13.16 -21.88 -2.39
C LYS A 232 12.26 -22.31 -1.22
N THR A 233 12.81 -22.36 -0.01
CA THR A 233 12.09 -22.73 1.21
C THR A 233 11.31 -21.57 1.84
N SER A 234 11.51 -20.34 1.37
CA SER A 234 10.90 -19.14 1.96
C SER A 234 9.42 -18.96 1.60
N PHE A 235 8.67 -18.30 2.48
CA PHE A 235 7.30 -17.84 2.17
C PHE A 235 7.25 -16.91 0.97
N SER A 236 8.28 -16.09 0.76
CA SER A 236 8.38 -15.22 -0.42
C SER A 236 8.41 -16.05 -1.72
N TYR A 237 9.19 -17.13 -1.77
CA TYR A 237 9.20 -18.01 -2.94
C TYR A 237 7.85 -18.68 -3.15
N GLN A 238 7.17 -19.12 -2.08
CA GLN A 238 5.83 -19.70 -2.18
C GLN A 238 4.80 -18.72 -2.77
N ALA A 239 4.89 -17.44 -2.40
CA ALA A 239 4.02 -16.38 -2.92
C ALA A 239 4.34 -16.05 -4.40
N TYR A 240 5.61 -15.82 -4.74
CA TYR A 240 6.01 -15.39 -6.08
C TYR A 240 6.13 -16.52 -7.10
N ARG A 241 6.42 -17.74 -6.64
CA ARG A 241 6.70 -18.94 -7.46
C ARG A 241 7.82 -18.73 -8.49
N LYS A 242 8.78 -17.83 -8.18
CA LYS A 242 9.93 -17.47 -9.00
C LYS A 242 11.17 -17.32 -8.12
N SER A 243 12.33 -17.73 -8.63
CA SER A 243 13.61 -17.63 -7.90
C SER A 243 14.21 -16.23 -7.93
N ILE A 244 13.91 -15.44 -8.96
CA ILE A 244 14.32 -14.05 -9.10
C ILE A 244 13.07 -13.22 -9.39
N VAL A 245 12.87 -12.18 -8.59
CA VAL A 245 11.80 -11.20 -8.75
C VAL A 245 12.38 -9.79 -8.77
N TYR A 246 11.57 -8.82 -9.19
CA TYR A 246 11.99 -7.43 -9.31
C TYR A 246 11.04 -6.54 -8.54
N GLU A 247 11.56 -5.85 -7.53
CA GLU A 247 10.78 -4.97 -6.67
C GLU A 247 11.29 -3.54 -6.71
N ARG A 248 10.38 -2.59 -6.43
CA ARG A 248 10.73 -1.17 -6.38
C ARG A 248 11.17 -0.78 -4.97
N HIS A 249 12.39 -0.26 -4.88
CA HIS A 249 12.99 0.19 -3.64
C HIS A 249 12.95 1.71 -3.54
N ARG A 250 12.83 2.19 -2.31
CA ARG A 250 12.97 3.60 -1.92
C ARG A 250 13.42 3.69 -0.46
N HIS A 251 14.66 3.30 -0.20
CA HIS A 251 15.28 3.38 1.12
C HIS A 251 16.79 3.61 0.99
N ARG A 252 17.46 3.87 2.11
CA ARG A 252 18.92 4.11 2.18
C ARG A 252 19.61 3.12 3.11
N TYR A 253 18.98 2.86 4.25
CA TYR A 253 19.47 1.90 5.23
C TYR A 253 19.13 0.48 4.80
N GLU A 254 20.01 -0.44 5.13
CA GLU A 254 19.99 -1.84 4.74
C GLU A 254 20.23 -2.72 5.99
N PHE A 255 19.92 -4.00 5.87
CA PHE A 255 20.29 -4.97 6.91
C PHE A 255 21.81 -5.08 7.02
N ASN A 256 22.34 -4.99 8.24
CA ASN A 256 23.78 -5.14 8.46
C ASN A 256 24.17 -6.63 8.42
N ASN A 257 24.94 -7.01 7.40
CA ASN A 257 25.36 -8.39 7.15
C ASN A 257 26.19 -9.01 8.27
N GLU A 258 26.82 -8.22 9.15
CA GLU A 258 27.52 -8.73 10.34
C GLU A 258 26.57 -9.50 11.27
N TYR A 259 25.28 -9.14 11.29
CA TYR A 259 24.26 -9.80 12.10
C TYR A 259 23.53 -10.94 11.39
N ARG A 260 23.87 -11.23 10.13
CA ARG A 260 23.15 -12.23 9.33
C ARG A 260 23.13 -13.60 10.01
N GLN A 261 24.28 -14.09 10.45
CA GLN A 261 24.38 -15.40 11.11
C GLN A 261 23.63 -15.48 12.45
N ILE A 262 23.44 -14.35 13.12
CA ILE A 262 22.77 -14.29 14.43
C ILE A 262 21.25 -14.20 14.25
N LEU A 263 20.79 -13.55 13.17
CA LEU A 263 19.38 -13.19 12.98
C LEU A 263 18.65 -14.00 11.88
N THR A 264 19.35 -14.81 11.09
CA THR A 264 18.77 -15.65 10.02
C THR A 264 19.24 -17.09 10.12
#